data_AF-A0A9P2YMZ3-F1
#
_entry.id   AF-A0A9P2YMZ3-F1
#
_cell.length_a   1.000
_cell.length_b   1.000
_cell.length_c   1.000
_cell.angle_alpha   90.00
_cell.angle_beta   90.00
_cell.angle_gamma   90.00
#
_symmetry.space_group_name_H-M   'P 1'
#
loop_
_entity.id
_entity.type
_entity.pdbx_description
1 polymer ?
#
loop_
_entity_poly.entity_id
_entity_poly.type
_entity_poly.pdbx_seq_one_letter_code
_entity_poly.pdbx_strand_id
1 'polypeptide(L)' 'MYPQVNRRQFKCDNCRKPLSEELDFVASKRTYTKRLAENILEELKEGDILNVSRRNDVTEEEIPRMLENIAEEITEPDLS' A
#
# COMPACT_ATOMS: atom_id res chain seq x y z
N MET A 1 -9.09 9.40 6.42
CA MET A 1 -7.62 9.46 6.57
C MET A 1 -7.04 8.10 6.88
N TYR A 2 -6.35 7.49 5.91
CA TYR A 2 -5.66 6.19 6.07
C TYR A 2 -4.24 6.37 6.63
N PRO A 3 -3.69 5.35 7.34
CA PRO A 3 -2.31 5.40 7.80
C PRO A 3 -1.35 5.33 6.60
N GLN A 4 -0.68 6.44 6.31
CA GLN A 4 0.47 6.41 5.41
C GLN A 4 1.64 5.72 6.10
N VAL A 5 2.27 4.76 5.42
CA VAL A 5 3.38 3.98 6.00
C VAL A 5 4.64 4.84 5.99
N ASN A 6 4.92 5.52 7.11
CA ASN A 6 6.12 6.34 7.25
C ASN A 6 7.33 5.46 7.64
N ARG A 7 7.99 4.87 6.66
CA ARG A 7 9.19 4.02 6.86
C ARG A 7 10.33 4.73 7.60
N ARG A 8 10.38 6.07 7.58
CA ARG A 8 11.43 6.87 8.25
C ARG A 8 11.23 7.01 9.75
N GLN A 9 10.08 6.57 10.29
CA GLN A 9 9.81 6.60 11.74
C GLN A 9 10.37 5.37 12.48
N PHE A 10 10.62 4.25 11.80
CA PHE A 10 11.26 3.07 12.39
C PHE A 10 12.76 3.30 12.52
N LYS A 11 13.18 3.70 13.71
CA LYS A 11 14.57 3.98 14.04
C LYS A 11 15.02 3.04 15.14
N CYS A 12 16.27 2.58 15.07
CA CYS A 12 16.89 1.86 16.18
C CYS A 12 16.91 2.77 17.42
N ASP A 13 16.49 2.27 18.59
CA ASP A 13 16.47 3.05 19.82
C ASP A 13 17.88 3.48 20.26
N ASN A 14 18.89 2.67 19.97
CA ASN A 14 20.28 2.94 20.33
C ASN A 14 20.95 3.96 19.40
N CYS A 15 20.94 3.73 18.07
CA CYS A 15 21.69 4.56 17.12
C CYS A 15 20.83 5.61 16.38
N ARG A 16 19.50 5.59 16.55
CA ARG A 16 18.52 6.49 15.93
C ARG A 16 18.53 6.52 14.39
N LYS A 17 19.26 5.60 13.76
CA LYS A 17 19.27 5.41 12.30
C LYS A 17 18.03 4.62 11.87
N PRO A 18 17.48 4.92 10.68
CA PRO A 18 16.45 4.07 10.10
C PRO A 18 17.02 2.68 9.82
N LEU A 19 16.16 1.66 9.92
CA LEU A 19 16.51 0.32 9.47
C LEU A 19 16.81 0.37 7.96
N SER A 20 17.99 -0.14 7.57
CA SER A 20 18.45 -0.19 6.17
C SER A 20 18.34 -1.58 5.55
N GLU A 21 17.85 -2.55 6.32
CA GLU A 21 17.62 -3.92 5.86
C GLU A 21 16.42 -3.95 4.91
N GLU A 22 16.57 -4.67 3.80
CA GLU A 22 15.46 -4.97 2.91
C GLU A 22 14.66 -6.13 3.51
N LEU A 23 13.36 -5.92 3.70
CA LEU A 23 12.45 -6.94 4.22
C LEU A 23 11.66 -7.48 3.04
N ASP A 24 11.91 -8.72 2.65
CA ASP A 24 11.29 -9.36 1.47
C ASP A 24 9.76 -9.37 1.54
N PHE A 25 9.21 -9.45 2.76
CA PHE A 25 7.77 -9.42 3.00
C PHE A 25 7.14 -8.00 2.97
N VAL A 26 7.96 -6.94 2.87
CA VAL A 26 7.52 -5.53 2.85
C VAL A 26 7.87 -4.87 1.52
N ALA A 27 6.95 -4.95 0.56
CA ALA A 27 7.07 -4.35 -0.78
C ALA A 27 7.59 -2.90 -0.73
N SER A 28 8.79 -2.64 -1.26
CA SER A 28 9.53 -1.37 -1.09
C SER A 28 8.83 -0.12 -1.65
N LYS A 29 7.93 -0.29 -2.63
CA LYS A 29 7.37 0.78 -3.45
C LYS A 29 6.03 1.38 -2.97
N ARG A 30 5.39 0.82 -1.93
CA ARG A 30 4.03 1.23 -1.52
C ARG A 30 4.06 2.21 -0.33
N THR A 31 3.28 3.28 -0.42
CA THR A 31 3.05 4.30 0.64
C THR A 31 1.81 4.01 1.50
N TYR A 32 1.04 3.01 1.12
CA TYR A 32 -0.22 2.59 1.74
C TYR A 32 -0.10 1.17 2.32
N THR A 33 -1.09 0.78 3.13
CA THR A 33 -1.16 -0.57 3.73
C THR A 33 -1.88 -1.54 2.79
N LYS A 34 -1.52 -2.83 2.81
CA LYS A 34 -2.20 -3.88 2.01
C LYS A 34 -3.71 -3.89 2.26
N ARG A 35 -4.11 -3.80 3.53
CA ARG A 35 -5.52 -3.70 3.97
C ARG A 35 -6.29 -2.56 3.29
N LEU A 36 -5.66 -1.40 3.08
CA LEU A 36 -6.32 -0.29 2.39
C LEU A 36 -6.58 -0.64 0.92
N ALA A 37 -5.61 -1.27 0.28
CA ALA A 37 -5.69 -1.64 -1.13
C ALA A 37 -6.79 -2.68 -1.36
N GLU A 38 -6.89 -3.69 -0.49
CA GLU A 38 -7.97 -4.69 -0.48
C GLU A 38 -9.34 -4.06 -0.28
N ASN A 39 -9.47 -3.15 0.70
CA ASN A 39 -10.73 -2.42 0.93
C ASN A 39 -11.17 -1.61 -0.29
N ILE A 40 -10.24 -0.90 -0.93
CA ILE A 40 -10.51 -0.11 -2.15
C ILE A 40 -10.94 -1.02 -3.29
N LEU A 41 -10.33 -2.20 -3.44
CA LEU A 41 -10.72 -3.18 -4.44
C LEU A 41 -12.17 -3.63 -4.25
N GLU A 42 -12.59 -3.96 -3.02
CA GLU A 42 -13.98 -4.32 -2.73
C GLU A 42 -14.95 -3.13 -2.98
N GLU A 43 -14.60 -1.92 -2.53
CA GLU A 43 -15.44 -0.74 -2.76
C GLU A 43 -15.60 -0.40 -4.26
N LEU A 44 -14.60 -0.70 -5.09
CA LEU A 44 -14.64 -0.50 -6.54
C LEU A 44 -15.47 -1.54 -7.28
N LYS A 45 -15.67 -2.74 -6.71
CA LYS A 45 -16.62 -3.70 -7.29
C LYS A 45 -18.06 -3.18 -7.21
N GLU A 46 -18.35 -2.36 -6.21
CA GLU A 46 -19.69 -1.84 -5.91
C GLU A 46 -19.88 -0.36 -6.33
N GLY A 47 -18.83 0.36 -6.74
CA GLY A 47 -18.94 1.78 -7.06
C GLY A 47 -17.76 2.38 -7.84
N ASP A 48 -17.86 3.70 -8.09
CA ASP A 48 -16.93 4.42 -8.97
C ASP A 48 -15.69 4.98 -8.25
N ILE A 49 -14.59 5.10 -9.00
CA ILE A 49 -13.28 5.63 -8.56
C ILE A 49 -13.41 6.97 -7.84
N LEU A 50 -14.21 7.91 -8.37
CA LEU A 50 -14.45 9.22 -7.78
C LEU A 50 -15.03 9.14 -6.36
N ASN A 51 -15.98 8.23 -6.15
CA ASN A 51 -16.64 8.04 -4.86
C ASN A 51 -15.72 7.32 -3.87
N VAL A 52 -14.94 6.35 -4.33
CA VAL A 52 -13.97 5.62 -3.50
C VAL A 52 -12.81 6.52 -3.08
N SER A 53 -12.28 7.33 -4.00
CA SER A 53 -11.25 8.35 -3.76
C SER A 53 -11.65 9.29 -2.63
N ARG A 54 -12.86 9.88 -2.72
CA ARG A 54 -13.37 10.81 -1.70
C ARG A 54 -13.62 10.16 -0.35
N ARG A 55 -14.12 8.92 -0.33
CA ARG A 55 -14.39 8.19 0.92
C ARG A 55 -13.11 7.81 1.66
N ASN A 56 -12.06 7.48 0.92
CA ASN A 56 -10.81 6.99 1.49
C ASN A 56 -9.71 8.07 1.59
N ASP A 57 -9.97 9.33 1.20
CA ASP A 57 -8.95 10.41 1.10
C ASP A 57 -7.76 10.06 0.19
N VAL A 58 -7.97 9.24 -0.84
CA VAL A 58 -6.92 8.77 -1.76
C VAL A 58 -7.07 9.51 -3.09
N THR A 59 -5.98 9.84 -3.76
CA THR A 59 -6.09 10.46 -5.10
C THR A 59 -6.60 9.46 -6.13
N GLU A 60 -7.32 9.94 -7.14
CA GLU A 60 -7.83 9.11 -8.24
C GLU A 60 -6.69 8.41 -9.01
N GLU A 61 -5.49 9.00 -9.04
CA GLU A 61 -4.31 8.41 -9.66
C GLU A 61 -3.65 7.31 -8.81
N GLU A 62 -3.79 7.37 -7.49
CA GLU A 62 -3.26 6.35 -6.59
C GLU A 62 -4.07 5.05 -6.67
N ILE A 63 -5.37 5.13 -6.96
CA ILE A 63 -6.27 3.97 -7.03
C ILE A 63 -5.81 2.96 -8.12
N PRO A 64 -5.58 3.36 -9.39
CA PRO A 64 -5.04 2.46 -10.41
C PRO A 64 -3.71 1.83 -10.00
N ARG A 65 -2.79 2.63 -9.42
CA ARG A 65 -1.51 2.12 -8.92
C ARG A 65 -1.70 1.07 -7.83
N MET A 66 -2.66 1.25 -6.93
CA MET A 66 -3.00 0.25 -5.92
C MET A 66 -3.48 -1.05 -6.55
N LEU A 67 -4.31 -0.98 -7.59
CA LEU A 67 -4.82 -2.15 -8.30
C LEU A 67 -3.71 -2.90 -9.05
N GLU A 68 -2.84 -2.19 -9.76
CA GLU A 68 -1.68 -2.78 -10.46
C GLU A 68 -0.79 -3.55 -9.49
N ASN A 69 -0.50 -2.95 -8.34
CA ASN A 69 0.27 -3.59 -7.27
C ASN A 69 -0.38 -4.88 -6.75
N ILE A 70 -1.70 -4.88 -6.53
CA ILE A 70 -2.44 -6.09 -6.11
C ILE A 70 -2.39 -7.15 -7.21
N ALA A 71 -2.57 -6.75 -8.47
CA ALA A 71 -2.52 -7.65 -9.61
C ALA A 71 -1.14 -8.32 -9.74
N GLU A 72 -0.05 -7.56 -9.62
CA GLU A 72 1.32 -8.08 -9.60
C GLU A 72 1.48 -9.14 -8.51
N GLU A 73 1.01 -8.86 -7.29
CA GLU A 73 1.09 -9.78 -6.14
C GLU A 73 0.26 -11.07 -6.35
N ILE A 74 -0.83 -11.02 -7.12
CA ILE A 74 -1.63 -12.19 -7.50
C ILE A 74 -0.97 -12.97 -8.64
N THR A 75 -0.30 -12.28 -9.58
CA THR A 75 0.36 -12.90 -10.75
C THR A 75 1.75 -13.47 -10.46
N GLU A 76 2.35 -13.12 -9.32
CA GLU A 76 3.58 -13.72 -8.80
C GLU A 76 3.32 -14.75 -7.68
N PRO A 77 2.42 -15.76 -7.83
CA PRO A 77 2.35 -16.81 -6.82
C PRO A 77 3.59 -17.71 -6.99
N ASP A 78 4.41 -17.78 -5.94
CA ASP A 78 5.37 -18.85 -5.65
C ASP A 78 6.32 -19.27 -6.81
N LEU A 79 7.34 -18.46 -7.07
CA LEU A 79 8.63 -18.95 -7.59
C LEU A 79 9.66 -18.97 -6.44
N SER A 80 9.39 -19.75 -5.39
CA SER A 80 10.38 -20.11 -4.37
C SER A 80 9.98 -21.37 -3.62
#